data_AF-A0A957DRD8-F1
#
_entry.id   AF-A0A957DRD8-F1
#
_cell.length_a   1.000
_cell.length_b   1.000
_cell.length_c   1.000
_cell.angle_alpha   90.00
_cell.angle_beta   90.00
_cell.angle_gamma   90.00
#
_symmetry.space_group_name_H-M   'P 1'
#
loop_
_entity.id
_entity.type
_entity.pdbx_description
1 polymer ?
#
loop_
_entity_poly.entity_id
_entity_poly.type
_entity_poly.pdbx_seq_one_letter_code
_entity_poly.pdbx_strand_id
1 'polypeptide(L)' 'MHLYEIRQCEAMACQFRFPVAVGDPKGAYCPHCGQPTALAARPHITESPFPEVAPRFSQMELLLDNIRSLYNVGAIMR' A
#
# COMPACT_ATOMS: atom_id res chain seq x y z
N MET A 1 7.30 5.07 14.96
CA MET A 1 6.76 4.35 13.78
C MET A 1 5.48 5.05 13.39
N HIS A 2 5.38 5.64 12.19
CA HIS A 2 4.14 6.27 11.74
C HIS A 2 3.26 5.20 11.08
N LEU A 3 2.02 5.06 11.55
CA LEU A 3 1.01 4.21 10.93
C LEU A 3 0.41 4.94 9.73
N TYR A 4 0.25 4.23 8.63
CA TYR A 4 -0.38 4.74 7.41
C TYR A 4 -1.64 3.93 7.09
N GLU A 5 -2.62 4.60 6.52
CA GLU A 5 -3.84 3.99 6.00
C GLU A 5 -4.05 4.35 4.53
N ILE A 6 -4.74 3.48 3.80
CA ILE A 6 -5.05 3.73 2.39
C ILE A 6 -6.43 4.38 2.29
N ARG A 7 -6.47 5.59 1.73
CA ARG A 7 -7.71 6.31 1.40
C ARG A 7 -8.05 6.10 -0.06
N GLN A 8 -9.33 6.02 -0.38
CA GLN A 8 -9.87 5.94 -1.74
C GLN A 8 -10.87 7.06 -1.97
N CYS A 9 -10.73 7.77 -3.10
CA CYS A 9 -11.73 8.74 -3.56
C CYS A 9 -13.08 8.07 -3.82
N GLU A 10 -14.17 8.68 -3.31
CA GLU A 10 -15.53 8.16 -3.50
C GLU A 10 -16.11 8.48 -4.87
N ALA A 11 -15.57 9.49 -5.57
CA ALA A 11 -15.98 9.80 -6.94
C ALA A 11 -15.69 8.63 -7.89
N MET A 12 -16.75 8.06 -8.48
CA MET A 12 -16.68 6.89 -9.37
C MET A 12 -15.77 7.09 -10.59
N ALA A 13 -15.65 8.32 -11.09
CA ALA A 13 -14.76 8.62 -12.23
C ALA A 13 -13.28 8.73 -11.84
N CYS A 14 -12.95 8.85 -10.54
CA CYS A 14 -11.58 9.06 -10.07
C CYS A 14 -11.02 7.80 -9.41
N GLN A 15 -11.70 7.29 -8.37
CA GLN A 15 -11.30 6.12 -7.58
C GLN A 15 -9.83 6.10 -7.10
N PHE A 16 -9.15 7.25 -7.12
CA PHE A 16 -7.73 7.34 -6.80
C PHE A 16 -7.46 6.89 -5.36
N ARG A 17 -6.45 6.03 -5.21
CA ARG A 17 -6.01 5.49 -3.92
C ARG A 17 -4.65 6.04 -3.53
N PHE A 18 -4.50 6.44 -2.28
CA PHE A 18 -3.24 6.99 -1.78
C PHE A 18 -3.06 6.71 -0.28
N PRO A 19 -1.80 6.57 0.18
CA PRO A 19 -1.51 6.44 1.60
C PRO A 19 -1.60 7.80 2.30
N VAL A 20 -2.08 7.80 3.53
CA VAL A 20 -2.04 8.96 4.42
C VAL A 20 -1.65 8.51 5.83
N ALA A 21 -0.95 9.37 6.58
CA ALA A 21 -0.70 9.09 7.98
C ALA A 21 -2.04 9.02 8.74
N VAL A 22 -2.19 8.03 9.62
CA VAL A 22 -3.41 7.87 10.42
C VAL A 22 -3.66 9.15 11.23
N GLY A 23 -4.87 9.71 11.09
CA GLY A 23 -5.28 10.94 11.76
C GLY A 23 -4.86 12.25 11.06
N ASP A 24 -4.14 12.20 9.94
CA ASP A 24 -3.80 13.41 9.18
C ASP A 24 -5.04 13.92 8.40
N PRO A 25 -5.46 15.18 8.58
CA PRO A 25 -6.62 15.75 7.91
C PRO A 25 -6.52 15.79 6.38
N LYS A 26 -5.31 15.70 5.81
CA LYS A 26 -5.12 15.54 4.37
C LYS A 26 -5.78 14.30 3.80
N GLY A 27 -6.11 13.32 4.66
CA GLY A 27 -6.85 12.14 4.30
C GLY A 27 -8.33 12.38 4.02
N ALA A 28 -8.91 13.55 4.30
CA ALA A 28 -10.33 13.81 4.08
C ALA A 28 -10.68 13.97 2.59
N TYR A 29 -9.81 14.63 1.82
CA TYR A 29 -10.07 15.01 0.43
C TYR A 29 -9.03 14.41 -0.54
N CYS A 30 -9.48 14.09 -1.74
CA CYS A 30 -8.65 13.49 -2.77
C CYS A 30 -7.66 14.53 -3.34
N PRO A 31 -6.35 14.23 -3.39
CA PRO A 31 -5.35 15.15 -3.96
C PRO A 31 -5.42 15.24 -5.49
N HIS A 32 -6.15 14.33 -6.15
CA HIS A 32 -6.29 14.31 -7.60
C HIS A 32 -7.49 15.14 -8.09
N CYS A 33 -8.64 15.07 -7.40
CA CYS A 33 -9.88 15.73 -7.85
C CYS A 33 -10.62 16.54 -6.78
N GLY A 34 -10.12 16.59 -5.54
CA GLY A 34 -10.73 17.35 -4.43
C GLY A 34 -11.96 16.73 -3.78
N GLN A 35 -12.47 15.60 -4.29
CA GLN A 35 -13.66 14.94 -3.75
C GLN A 35 -13.40 14.20 -2.43
N PRO A 36 -14.43 13.94 -1.60
CA PRO A 36 -14.29 13.16 -0.39
C PRO A 36 -13.72 11.75 -0.63
N THR A 37 -13.14 11.21 0.43
CA THR A 37 -12.51 9.89 0.40
C THR A 37 -13.05 9.01 1.53
N ALA A 38 -12.95 7.71 1.34
CA ALA A 38 -13.24 6.68 2.33
C ALA A 38 -11.98 5.85 2.62
N LEU A 39 -11.99 5.14 3.75
CA LEU A 39 -10.93 4.19 4.07
C LEU A 39 -11.05 2.98 3.15
N ALA A 40 -10.05 2.74 2.31
CA ALA A 40 -10.07 1.69 1.30
C ALA A 40 -9.75 0.31 1.89
N ALA A 41 -8.83 0.28 2.86
CA ALA A 41 -8.46 -0.90 3.61
C ALA A 41 -7.78 -0.46 4.91
N ARG A 42 -8.15 -1.10 6.03
CA ARG A 42 -7.31 -1.08 7.24
C ARG A 42 -6.10 -1.97 6.95
N PRO A 43 -4.87 -1.56 7.28
CA PRO A 43 -3.74 -2.47 7.21
C PRO A 43 -4.08 -3.70 8.05
N HIS A 44 -4.21 -4.85 7.39
CA HIS A 44 -4.31 -6.12 8.09
C HIS A 44 -2.92 -6.36 8.67
N ILE A 45 -2.72 -6.00 9.94
CA ILE A 45 -1.56 -6.46 10.69
C ILE A 45 -1.88 -7.92 11.02
N THR A 46 -1.73 -8.78 10.03
CA THR A 46 -1.60 -10.20 10.31
C THR A 46 -0.18 -10.33 10.86
N GLU A 47 -0.06 -10.43 12.18
CA GLU A 47 1.10 -11.09 12.80
C GLU A 47 1.07 -12.55 12.30
N SER A 48 1.44 -12.76 11.04
CA SER A 48 1.75 -14.10 10.58
C SER A 48 3.15 -14.35 11.08
N PRO A 49 3.36 -15.34 11.98
CA PRO A 49 4.71 -15.83 12.20
C PRO A 49 5.17 -16.29 10.82
N PHE A 50 6.21 -15.64 10.29
CA PHE A 50 6.85 -16.12 9.07
C PHE A 50 7.10 -17.61 9.29
N PRO A 51 6.56 -18.51 8.44
CA PRO A 51 6.97 -19.90 8.53
C PRO A 51 8.49 -19.90 8.31
N GLU A 52 9.25 -20.42 9.28
CA GLU A 52 10.71 -20.60 9.24
C GLU A 52 11.19 -21.44 8.05
N VAL A 53 10.26 -22.02 7.30
CA VAL A 53 10.54 -22.81 6.12
C VAL A 53 10.75 -21.87 4.94
N ALA A 54 12.02 -21.49 4.72
CA ALA A 54 12.44 -20.89 3.47
C ALA A 54 12.04 -21.83 2.31
N PRO A 55 11.18 -21.39 1.38
CA PRO A 55 10.84 -22.21 0.23
C PRO A 55 12.10 -22.42 -0.61
N ARG A 56 12.44 -23.69 -0.90
CA ARG A 56 13.56 -24.05 -1.78
C ARG A 56 13.15 -23.86 -3.23
N PHE A 57 13.09 -22.62 -3.68
CA PHE A 57 12.95 -22.32 -5.10
C PHE A 57 14.33 -22.42 -5.77
N SER A 58 14.43 -23.22 -6.84
CA SER A 58 15.64 -23.25 -7.68
C SER A 58 15.71 -22.07 -8.65
N GLN A 59 14.56 -21.45 -8.95
CA GLN A 59 14.41 -20.30 -9.83
C GLN A 59 13.21 -19.47 -9.38
N MET A 60 13.40 -18.15 -9.27
CA MET A 60 12.35 -17.19 -8.93
C MET A 60 12.30 -16.13 -10.03
N GLU A 61 11.10 -15.91 -10.58
CA GLU A 61 10.85 -14.90 -11.60
C GLU A 61 9.85 -13.89 -11.06
N LEU A 62 10.18 -12.60 -11.17
CA LEU A 62 9.37 -11.50 -10.65
C LEU A 62 9.10 -10.51 -11.78
N LEU A 63 7.82 -10.24 -12.06
CA LEU A 63 7.41 -9.14 -12.94
C LEU A 63 7.02 -7.95 -12.05
N LEU A 64 7.78 -6.87 -12.16
CA LEU A 64 7.54 -5.63 -11.42
C LEU A 64 7.01 -4.57 -12.37
N ASP A 65 5.69 -4.42 -12.44
CA ASP A 65 5.01 -3.55 -13.41
C ASP A 65 4.64 -2.17 -12.85
N ASN A 66 4.92 -1.89 -11.58
CA ASN A 66 4.51 -0.66 -10.90
C ASN A 66 5.55 -0.14 -9.89
N ILE A 67 6.82 -0.09 -10.31
CA ILE A 67 7.92 0.41 -9.46
C ILE A 67 7.77 1.92 -9.27
N ARG A 68 7.33 2.34 -8.08
CA ARG A 68 7.32 3.75 -7.66
C ARG A 68 8.54 4.15 -6.81
N SER A 69 9.34 3.16 -6.38
CA SER A 69 10.60 3.38 -5.65
C SER A 69 11.51 2.15 -5.73
N LEU A 70 12.76 2.37 -6.11
CA LEU A 70 13.82 1.34 -6.12
C LEU A 70 14.09 0.76 -4.72
N TYR A 71 13.83 1.53 -3.66
CA TYR A 71 14.03 1.10 -2.28
C TYR A 71 13.08 -0.05 -1.89
N ASN A 72 11.79 0.04 -2.28
CA ASN A 72 10.81 -1.02 -2.01
C ASN A 72 11.14 -2.31 -2.75
N VAL A 73 11.64 -2.19 -3.99
CA VAL A 73 12.08 -3.34 -4.79
C VAL A 73 13.25 -4.04 -4.11
N GLY A 74 14.24 -3.28 -3.64
CA GLY A 74 15.39 -3.83 -2.92
C GLY A 74 15.06 -4.46 -1.56
N ALA A 75 13.90 -4.20 -0.97
CA ALA A 75 13.44 -4.88 0.25
C ALA A 75 12.73 -6.21 -0.03
N ILE A 76 12.12 -6.38 -1.21
CA ILE A 76 11.49 -7.65 -1.63
C ILE A 76 12.55 -8.68 -2.03
N MET A 77 13.67 -8.21 -2.59
CA MET A 77 14.75 -9.07 -3.12
C MET A 77 15.84 -9.41 -2.08
N ARG A 78 15.73 -8.92 -0.83
CA ARG A 78 16.64 -9.21 0.27
C ARG A 78 16.01 -10.20 1.23
#